data_AF-A0A2H0XYD4-F1
#
_entry.id   AF-A0A2H0XYD4-F1
#
_cell.length_a   1.000
_cell.length_b   1.000
_cell.length_c   1.000
_cell.angle_alpha   90.00
_cell.angle_beta   90.00
_cell.angle_gamma   90.00
#
_symmetry.space_group_name_H-M   'P 1'
#
loop_
_entity.id
_entity.type
_entity.pdbx_description
1 polymer ?
#
loop_
_entity_poly.entity_id
_entity_poly.type
_entity_poly.pdbx_seq_one_letter_code
_entity_poly.pdbx_strand_id
1 'polypeptide(L)'
;MSKNFDQYIKKVKKDNPKFDWEKSGFDLVFRAWKVHIVDANEKTLHTFVKKFINGYNNRPSVRKSNETATVPDELIDELIHARIPNFTKRDIALIRFGHRLSMAAENILGLILEEFIHNKVVGHGWACCWGNCITSVDFCSSYKMLQVKNRSNTENSSSNKVRKGTRI
;
A
#
# COMPACT_ATOMS: atom_id res chain seq x y z
N MET A 1 4.35 20.26 22.31
CA MET A 1 4.73 19.51 21.09
C MET A 1 3.81 19.78 19.89
N SER A 2 2.47 19.79 20.00
CA SER A 2 1.59 19.86 18.81
C SER A 2 1.72 21.15 17.97
N LYS A 3 2.00 22.31 18.59
CA LYS A 3 2.15 23.59 17.86
C LYS A 3 3.24 23.56 16.78
N ASN A 4 4.31 22.80 16.98
CA ASN A 4 5.41 22.69 16.00
C ASN A 4 5.00 21.82 14.79
N PHE A 5 4.31 20.71 15.02
CA PHE A 5 3.84 19.86 13.92
C PHE A 5 2.80 20.55 13.03
N ASP A 6 1.84 21.26 13.63
CA ASP A 6 0.82 21.95 12.84
C ASP A 6 1.43 23.12 12.03
N GLN A 7 2.49 23.78 12.53
CA GLN A 7 3.26 24.77 11.76
C GLN A 7 4.02 24.13 10.59
N TYR A 8 4.67 22.98 10.82
CA TYR A 8 5.33 22.22 9.76
C TYR A 8 4.33 21.81 8.67
N ILE A 9 3.16 21.30 9.03
CA ILE A 9 2.13 20.93 8.05
C ILE A 9 1.63 22.15 7.27
N LYS A 10 1.41 23.30 7.92
CA LYS A 10 1.06 24.54 7.21
C LYS A 10 2.12 24.92 6.17
N LYS A 11 3.41 24.81 6.53
CA LYS A 11 4.51 25.04 5.60
C LYS A 11 4.48 24.05 4.43
N VAL A 12 4.35 22.74 4.70
CA VAL A 12 4.26 21.71 3.63
C VAL A 12 3.08 21.97 2.70
N LYS A 13 1.89 22.31 3.24
CA LYS A 13 0.70 22.66 2.44
C LYS A 13 0.97 23.86 1.54
N LYS A 14 1.62 24.90 2.07
CA LYS A 14 2.04 26.08 1.31
C LYS A 14 3.05 25.74 0.21
N ASP A 15 4.00 24.85 0.49
CA ASP A 15 5.05 24.44 -0.45
C ASP A 15 4.52 23.48 -1.54
N ASN A 16 3.34 22.86 -1.33
CA ASN A 16 2.70 21.93 -2.26
C ASN A 16 1.25 22.36 -2.59
N PRO A 17 1.06 23.53 -3.23
CA PRO A 17 -0.27 24.10 -3.45
C PRO A 17 -1.14 23.31 -4.44
N LYS A 18 -0.51 22.49 -5.29
CA LYS A 18 -1.21 21.65 -6.29
C LYS A 18 -1.63 20.28 -5.76
N PHE A 19 -1.23 19.91 -4.54
CA PHE A 19 -1.61 18.64 -3.95
C PHE A 19 -3.06 18.68 -3.47
N ASP A 20 -3.84 17.66 -3.78
CA ASP A 20 -5.26 17.58 -3.40
C ASP A 20 -5.40 17.08 -1.95
N TRP A 21 -5.19 18.00 -1.00
CA TRP A 21 -5.18 17.72 0.43
C TRP A 21 -6.50 17.17 0.97
N GLU A 22 -7.61 17.60 0.37
CA GLU A 22 -8.96 17.22 0.77
C GLU A 22 -9.28 15.82 0.25
N LYS A 23 -9.18 15.59 -1.06
CA LYS A 23 -9.49 14.28 -1.64
C LYS A 23 -8.52 13.21 -1.20
N SER A 24 -7.26 13.53 -0.93
CA SER A 24 -6.32 12.54 -0.42
C SER A 24 -6.69 12.04 0.98
N GLY A 25 -7.51 12.80 1.73
CA GLY A 25 -7.83 12.51 3.13
C GLY A 25 -6.68 12.80 4.08
N PHE A 26 -5.76 13.70 3.74
CA PHE A 26 -4.53 13.92 4.52
C PHE A 26 -4.82 14.28 5.98
N ASP A 27 -5.77 15.18 6.21
CA ASP A 27 -6.08 15.66 7.56
C ASP A 27 -6.75 14.58 8.44
N LEU A 28 -7.38 13.57 7.84
CA LEU A 28 -7.87 12.39 8.58
C LEU A 28 -6.69 11.52 9.02
N VAL A 29 -5.80 11.18 8.09
CA VAL A 29 -4.65 10.32 8.37
C VAL A 29 -3.65 11.00 9.30
N PHE A 30 -3.40 12.29 9.15
CA PHE A 30 -2.52 13.04 10.04
C PHE A 30 -3.04 13.07 11.47
N ARG A 31 -4.36 13.19 11.66
CA ARG A 31 -4.97 13.07 13.01
C ARG A 31 -4.78 11.68 13.59
N ALA A 32 -5.04 10.62 12.82
CA ALA A 32 -4.82 9.25 13.26
C ALA A 32 -3.33 8.99 13.60
N TRP A 33 -2.42 9.46 12.75
CA TRP A 33 -0.97 9.36 12.96
C TRP A 33 -0.53 10.02 14.27
N LYS A 34 -1.02 11.23 14.58
CA LYS A 34 -0.71 11.93 15.84
C LYS A 34 -1.14 11.14 17.08
N VAL A 35 -2.23 10.39 16.99
CA VAL A 35 -2.80 9.64 18.13
C VAL A 35 -2.14 8.28 18.31
N HIS A 36 -1.78 7.61 17.21
CA HIS A 36 -1.36 6.21 17.24
C HIS A 36 0.16 5.99 17.20
N ILE A 37 0.95 7.03 16.95
CA ILE A 37 2.41 6.93 16.92
C ILE A 37 2.98 7.31 18.28
N VAL A 38 3.60 6.33 18.96
CA VAL A 38 4.17 6.47 20.30
C VAL A 38 5.39 7.41 20.32
N ASP A 39 6.22 7.39 19.27
CA ASP A 39 7.48 8.16 19.19
C ASP A 39 7.39 9.32 18.18
N ALA A 40 6.29 10.08 18.21
CA ALA A 40 6.08 11.18 17.27
C ALA A 40 7.10 12.31 17.47
N ASN A 41 7.92 12.55 16.45
CA ASN A 41 8.96 13.58 16.38
C ASN A 41 9.09 14.14 14.95
N GLU A 42 9.92 15.16 14.75
CA GLU A 42 10.08 15.80 13.43
C GLU A 42 10.54 14.84 12.32
N LYS A 43 11.44 13.90 12.63
CA LYS A 43 11.92 12.90 11.66
C LYS A 43 10.82 11.94 11.21
N THR A 44 10.04 11.45 12.17
CA THR A 44 8.90 10.56 11.88
C THR A 44 7.78 11.31 11.14
N LEU A 45 7.54 12.59 11.49
CA LEU A 45 6.60 13.45 10.78
C LEU A 45 7.03 13.69 9.32
N HIS A 46 8.30 14.01 9.10
CA HIS A 46 8.85 14.18 7.75
C HIS A 46 8.70 12.90 6.92
N THR A 47 9.00 11.74 7.52
CA THR A 47 8.84 10.42 6.89
C THR A 47 7.38 10.13 6.55
N PHE A 48 6.46 10.40 7.48
CA PHE A 48 5.01 10.26 7.28
C PHE A 48 4.52 11.09 6.09
N VAL A 49 4.83 12.39 6.09
CA VAL A 49 4.40 13.32 5.03
C VAL A 49 4.95 12.87 3.67
N LYS A 50 6.24 12.53 3.62
CA LYS A 50 6.89 12.06 2.38
C LYS A 50 6.23 10.80 1.84
N LYS A 51 6.00 9.79 2.70
CA LYS A 51 5.33 8.54 2.32
C LYS A 51 3.91 8.79 1.82
N PHE A 52 3.15 9.60 2.54
CA PHE A 52 1.76 9.89 2.20
C PHE A 52 1.64 10.59 0.84
N ILE A 53 2.35 11.71 0.65
CA ILE A 53 2.30 12.47 -0.60
C ILE A 53 2.75 11.60 -1.77
N ASN A 54 3.86 10.87 -1.59
CA ASN A 54 4.37 9.97 -2.63
C ASN A 54 3.38 8.84 -2.93
N GLY A 55 2.73 8.26 -1.91
CA GLY A 55 1.73 7.21 -2.07
C GLY A 55 0.53 7.67 -2.88
N TYR A 56 -0.03 8.85 -2.56
CA TYR A 56 -1.20 9.39 -3.26
C TYR A 56 -0.88 9.83 -4.70
N ASN A 57 0.28 10.45 -4.91
CA ASN A 57 0.73 10.88 -6.24
C ASN A 57 1.13 9.69 -7.14
N ASN A 58 1.43 8.52 -6.57
CA ASN A 58 1.74 7.29 -7.29
C ASN A 58 0.68 6.19 -7.05
N ARG A 59 -0.57 6.59 -6.83
CA ARG A 59 -1.68 5.66 -6.70
C ARG A 59 -1.93 4.91 -8.03
N PRO A 60 -2.57 3.74 -8.01
CA PRO A 60 -2.72 2.88 -9.18
C PRO A 60 -3.35 3.56 -10.40
N SER A 61 -4.33 4.45 -10.21
CA SER A 61 -5.01 5.13 -11.32
C SER A 61 -4.13 6.11 -12.10
N VAL A 62 -3.01 6.57 -11.55
CA VAL A 62 -2.15 7.59 -12.17
C VAL A 62 -0.80 7.05 -12.63
N ARG A 63 -0.34 5.93 -12.08
CA ARG A 63 0.96 5.36 -12.44
C ARG A 63 0.83 4.31 -13.54
N LYS A 64 1.86 4.21 -14.37
CA LYS A 64 2.08 3.05 -15.24
C LYS A 64 2.94 2.04 -14.50
N SER A 65 2.56 0.77 -14.50
CA SER A 65 3.38 -0.28 -13.88
C SER A 65 4.68 -0.45 -14.66
N ASN A 66 5.77 -0.62 -13.93
CA ASN A 66 7.05 -1.01 -14.52
C ASN A 66 7.00 -2.47 -14.97
N GLU A 67 7.87 -2.82 -15.92
CA GLU A 67 8.13 -4.21 -16.28
C GLU A 67 8.66 -4.99 -15.09
N THR A 68 8.33 -6.28 -15.00
CA THR A 68 8.82 -7.15 -13.92
C THR A 68 10.32 -7.35 -14.09
N ALA A 69 11.13 -6.78 -13.19
CA ALA A 69 12.59 -6.95 -13.19
C ALA A 69 13.07 -8.23 -12.50
N THR A 70 12.15 -9.06 -11.97
CA THR A 70 12.51 -10.30 -11.26
C THR A 70 13.05 -11.35 -12.22
N VAL A 71 14.20 -11.92 -11.88
CA VAL A 71 14.77 -13.08 -12.57
C VAL A 71 14.04 -14.33 -12.06
N PRO A 72 13.47 -15.17 -12.95
CA PRO A 72 12.79 -16.39 -12.55
C PRO A 72 13.78 -17.45 -12.10
N ASP A 73 13.37 -18.31 -11.16
CA ASP A 73 14.15 -19.48 -10.73
C ASP A 73 13.95 -20.63 -11.72
N GLU A 74 15.03 -21.08 -12.35
CA GLU A 74 15.01 -22.15 -13.35
C GLU A 74 14.56 -23.50 -12.75
N LEU A 75 14.73 -23.72 -11.45
CA LEU A 75 14.25 -24.94 -10.79
C LEU A 75 12.74 -25.10 -10.88
N ILE A 76 11.99 -23.99 -10.93
CA ILE A 76 10.52 -24.04 -11.09
C ILE A 76 10.14 -24.62 -12.45
N ASP A 77 10.90 -24.29 -13.50
CA ASP A 77 10.67 -24.81 -14.85
C ASP A 77 10.90 -26.33 -14.90
N GLU A 78 11.98 -26.81 -14.27
CA GLU A 78 12.29 -28.25 -14.14
C GLU A 78 11.21 -29.00 -13.35
N LEU A 79 10.72 -28.44 -12.25
CA LEU A 79 9.65 -29.04 -11.45
C LEU A 79 8.32 -29.15 -12.22
N ILE A 80 7.97 -28.12 -13.00
CA ILE A 80 6.77 -28.16 -13.86
C ILE A 80 6.93 -29.22 -14.94
N HIS A 81 8.10 -29.31 -15.59
CA HIS A 81 8.36 -30.30 -16.62
C HIS A 81 8.34 -31.73 -16.05
N ALA A 82 8.95 -31.96 -14.89
CA ALA A 82 8.90 -33.25 -14.20
C ALA A 82 7.47 -33.67 -13.83
N ARG A 83 6.59 -32.70 -13.51
CA ARG A 83 5.18 -32.95 -13.19
C ARG A 83 4.33 -33.21 -14.43
N ILE A 84 4.63 -32.55 -15.55
CA ILE A 84 3.89 -32.68 -16.81
C ILE A 84 4.90 -32.90 -17.95
N PRO A 85 5.37 -34.15 -18.16
CA PRO A 85 6.47 -34.45 -19.08
C PRO A 85 6.17 -34.12 -20.55
N ASN A 86 4.90 -34.03 -20.91
CA ASN A 86 4.46 -33.76 -22.28
C ASN A 86 4.58 -32.27 -22.68
N PHE A 87 4.89 -31.38 -21.73
CA PHE A 87 5.11 -29.97 -22.03
C PHE A 87 6.45 -29.74 -22.73
N THR A 88 6.38 -29.06 -23.86
CA THR A 88 7.57 -28.63 -24.59
C THR A 88 8.27 -27.48 -23.85
N LYS A 89 9.53 -27.21 -24.22
CA LYS A 89 10.26 -26.02 -23.73
C LYS A 89 9.49 -24.71 -23.97
N ARG A 90 8.71 -24.65 -25.06
CA ARG A 90 7.86 -23.49 -25.38
C ARG A 90 6.70 -23.35 -24.39
N ASP A 91 6.06 -24.46 -24.01
CA ASP A 91 4.95 -24.45 -23.05
C ASP A 91 5.42 -23.96 -21.67
N ILE A 92 6.57 -24.47 -21.21
CA ILE A 92 7.19 -24.04 -19.95
C ILE A 92 7.51 -22.53 -19.99
N ALA A 93 8.09 -22.03 -21.08
CA ALA A 93 8.37 -20.60 -21.24
C ALA A 93 7.09 -19.73 -21.22
N LEU A 94 6.00 -20.19 -21.83
CA LEU A 94 4.71 -19.50 -21.81
C LEU A 94 4.07 -19.50 -20.42
N ILE A 95 4.14 -20.60 -19.68
CA ILE A 95 3.66 -20.70 -18.30
C ILE A 95 4.41 -19.71 -17.40
N ARG A 96 5.74 -19.69 -17.48
CA ARG A 96 6.57 -18.75 -16.72
C ARG A 96 6.23 -17.29 -17.03
N PHE A 97 6.05 -16.96 -18.31
CA PHE A 97 5.63 -15.63 -18.73
C PHE A 97 4.24 -15.27 -18.17
N GLY A 98 3.26 -16.16 -18.35
CA GLY A 98 1.89 -15.96 -17.86
C GLY A 98 1.81 -15.85 -16.34
N HIS A 99 2.59 -16.64 -15.60
CA HIS A 99 2.69 -16.57 -14.14
C HIS A 99 3.22 -15.20 -13.69
N ARG A 100 4.28 -14.69 -14.32
CA ARG A 100 4.84 -13.36 -14.01
C ARG A 100 3.86 -12.24 -14.28
N LEU A 101 3.16 -12.30 -15.41
CA LEU A 101 2.12 -11.32 -15.74
C LEU A 101 0.98 -11.37 -14.72
N SER A 102 0.56 -12.58 -14.32
CA SER A 102 -0.49 -12.79 -13.31
C SER A 102 -0.09 -12.23 -11.96
N MET A 103 1.13 -12.49 -11.47
CA MET A 103 1.63 -11.92 -10.21
C MET A 103 1.64 -10.38 -10.24
N ALA A 104 2.07 -9.79 -11.35
CA ALA A 104 2.05 -8.33 -11.52
C ALA A 104 0.62 -7.77 -11.48
N ALA A 105 -0.32 -8.44 -12.15
CA ALA A 105 -1.73 -8.06 -12.14
C ALA A 105 -2.35 -8.20 -10.74
N GLU A 106 -2.08 -9.28 -10.01
CA GLU A 106 -2.57 -9.49 -8.64
C GLU A 106 -2.09 -8.41 -7.67
N ASN A 107 -0.81 -8.01 -7.77
CA ASN A 107 -0.25 -6.94 -6.96
C ASN A 107 -0.92 -5.59 -7.24
N ILE A 108 -1.22 -5.28 -8.50
CA ILE A 108 -1.91 -4.05 -8.87
C ILE A 108 -3.38 -4.09 -8.41
N LEU A 109 -4.04 -5.24 -8.53
CA LEU A 109 -5.45 -5.41 -8.14
C LEU A 109 -5.70 -5.04 -6.67
N GLY A 110 -4.83 -5.47 -5.75
CA GLY A 110 -4.94 -5.11 -4.33
C GLY A 110 -4.89 -3.60 -4.10
N LEU A 111 -4.00 -2.91 -4.82
CA LEU A 111 -3.88 -1.46 -4.71
C LEU A 111 -5.06 -0.72 -5.37
N ILE A 112 -5.58 -1.23 -6.49
CA ILE A 112 -6.79 -0.67 -7.13
C ILE A 112 -7.98 -0.80 -6.17
N LEU A 113 -8.11 -1.92 -5.45
CA LEU A 113 -9.14 -2.10 -4.43
C LEU A 113 -9.04 -1.04 -3.33
N GLU A 114 -7.84 -0.79 -2.80
CA GLU A 114 -7.61 0.28 -1.82
C GLU A 114 -8.02 1.65 -2.35
N GLU A 115 -7.61 2.01 -3.57
CA GLU A 115 -7.99 3.28 -4.18
C GLU A 115 -9.50 3.39 -4.41
N PHE A 116 -10.15 2.30 -4.86
CA PHE A 116 -11.59 2.27 -5.02
C PHE A 116 -12.32 2.51 -3.69
N ILE A 117 -11.94 1.80 -2.63
CA ILE A 117 -12.53 1.96 -1.30
C ILE A 117 -12.34 3.40 -0.82
N HIS A 118 -11.13 3.96 -0.94
CA HIS A 118 -10.84 5.33 -0.55
C HIS A 118 -11.81 6.34 -1.16
N ASN A 119 -12.03 6.26 -2.48
CA ASN A 119 -12.93 7.15 -3.18
C ASN A 119 -14.40 7.05 -2.71
N LYS A 120 -14.79 5.92 -2.09
CA LYS A 120 -16.12 5.74 -1.51
C LYS A 120 -16.20 6.23 -0.06
N VAL A 121 -15.13 6.10 0.72
CA VAL A 121 -15.18 6.29 2.18
C VAL A 121 -14.58 7.62 2.67
N VAL A 122 -13.84 8.36 1.83
CA VAL A 122 -13.22 9.65 2.21
C VAL A 122 -14.24 10.71 2.66
N GLY A 123 -15.36 10.83 1.95
CA GLY A 123 -16.49 11.69 2.36
C GLY A 123 -17.20 11.23 3.63
N HIS A 124 -16.92 10.02 4.12
CA HIS A 124 -17.53 9.41 5.31
C HIS A 124 -16.56 9.34 6.49
N GLY A 125 -15.46 10.10 6.45
CA GLY A 125 -14.50 10.22 7.57
C GLY A 125 -13.47 9.09 7.66
N TRP A 126 -13.26 8.35 6.57
CA TRP A 126 -12.22 7.31 6.46
C TRP A 126 -11.23 7.63 5.36
N ALA A 127 -9.94 7.48 5.58
CA ALA A 127 -8.94 7.73 4.55
C ALA A 127 -7.95 6.57 4.43
N CYS A 128 -7.42 6.39 3.23
CA CYS A 128 -6.38 5.42 2.97
C CYS A 128 -5.03 5.94 3.51
N CYS A 129 -4.27 5.07 4.17
CA CYS A 129 -2.95 5.35 4.71
C CYS A 129 -1.89 5.24 3.60
N TRP A 130 -1.97 6.15 2.62
CA TRP A 130 -1.17 6.13 1.40
C TRP A 130 0.33 5.92 1.65
N GLY A 131 0.94 5.01 0.87
CA GLY A 131 2.38 4.76 0.92
C GLY A 131 2.87 4.06 2.19
N ASN A 132 1.99 3.32 2.89
CA ASN A 132 2.32 2.65 4.16
C ASN A 132 2.90 3.67 5.18
N CYS A 133 2.23 4.83 5.26
CA CYS A 133 2.61 5.92 6.15
C CYS A 133 2.30 5.61 7.63
N ILE A 134 1.35 4.70 7.87
CA ILE A 134 1.09 4.05 9.15
C ILE A 134 1.30 2.55 8.93
N THR A 135 2.25 1.97 9.65
CA THR A 135 2.67 0.58 9.43
C THR A 135 1.51 -0.39 9.61
N SER A 136 1.27 -1.21 8.58
CA SER A 136 0.27 -2.28 8.57
C SER A 136 -1.19 -1.86 8.74
N VAL A 137 -1.48 -0.59 8.45
CA VAL A 137 -2.83 -0.04 8.43
C VAL A 137 -3.09 0.47 7.03
N ASP A 138 -4.17 0.02 6.41
CA ASP A 138 -4.53 0.45 5.05
C ASP A 138 -5.52 1.62 5.10
N PHE A 139 -6.40 1.65 6.10
CA PHE A 139 -7.37 2.73 6.31
C PHE A 139 -7.45 3.16 7.77
N CYS A 140 -7.75 4.44 7.97
CA CYS A 140 -8.06 4.96 9.30
C CYS A 140 -9.21 5.95 9.28
N SER A 141 -9.90 6.03 10.41
CA SER A 141 -10.79 7.12 10.80
C SER A 141 -10.21 7.83 12.02
N SER A 142 -10.97 8.75 12.62
CA SER A 142 -10.55 9.40 13.87
C SER A 142 -10.45 8.45 15.08
N TYR A 143 -10.98 7.21 14.99
CA TYR A 143 -11.06 6.30 16.14
C TYR A 143 -10.66 4.85 15.85
N LYS A 144 -10.65 4.44 14.58
CA LYS A 144 -10.43 3.05 14.18
C LYS A 144 -9.44 2.97 13.04
N MET A 145 -8.68 1.88 13.04
CA MET A 145 -7.76 1.49 11.98
C MET A 145 -8.26 0.19 11.36
N LEU A 146 -8.03 0.00 10.07
CA LEU A 146 -8.50 -1.15 9.32
C LEU A 146 -7.40 -1.61 8.35
N GLN A 147 -7.28 -2.93 8.20
CA GLN A 147 -6.50 -3.56 7.16
C GLN A 147 -7.44 -4.25 6.17
N VAL A 148 -7.20 -4.06 4.87
CA VAL A 148 -7.97 -4.66 3.78
C VAL A 148 -7.10 -5.72 3.09
N LYS A 149 -7.71 -6.86 2.75
CA LYS A 149 -7.08 -7.92 1.97
C LYS A 149 -8.02 -8.35 0.86
N ASN A 150 -7.45 -8.65 -0.31
CA ASN A 150 -8.22 -9.04 -1.49
C ASN A 150 -8.79 -10.48 -1.40
N ARG A 151 -8.17 -11.36 -0.61
CA ARG A 151 -8.68 -12.72 -0.35
C ARG A 151 -8.51 -13.10 1.11
N SER A 152 -9.35 -14.03 1.57
CA SER A 152 -9.30 -14.60 2.93
C SER A 152 -8.04 -15.42 3.20
N ASN A 153 -7.40 -15.96 2.16
CA ASN A 153 -6.16 -16.74 2.24
C ASN A 153 -4.88 -15.91 2.05
N THR A 154 -4.96 -14.57 1.98
CA THR A 154 -3.77 -13.69 1.87
C THR A 154 -3.10 -13.43 3.22
N GLU A 155 -3.58 -14.07 4.30
CA GLU A 155 -2.86 -14.15 5.58
C GLU A 155 -1.73 -15.17 5.50
N ASN A 156 -0.51 -14.68 5.36
CA ASN A 156 0.69 -15.45 5.67
C ASN A 156 1.09 -15.24 7.14
N SER A 157 1.95 -16.10 7.68
CA SER A 157 2.37 -16.06 9.09
C SER A 157 2.97 -14.72 9.55
N SER A 158 3.46 -13.88 8.63
CA SER A 158 3.93 -12.53 8.89
C SER A 158 2.81 -11.50 9.09
N SER A 159 1.66 -11.65 8.44
CA SER A 159 0.50 -10.76 8.64
C SER A 159 -0.27 -11.06 9.93
N ASN A 160 -0.28 -12.32 10.39
CA ASN A 160 -0.86 -12.69 11.69
C ASN A 160 -0.11 -12.10 12.91
N LYS A 161 1.22 -11.92 12.80
CA LYS A 161 2.05 -11.35 13.88
C LYS A 161 1.75 -9.87 14.14
N VAL A 162 1.26 -9.15 13.13
CA VAL A 162 0.92 -7.73 13.23
C VAL A 162 -0.37 -7.50 14.02
N ARG A 163 -1.33 -8.45 13.95
CA ARG A 163 -2.62 -8.33 14.65
C ARG A 163 -2.54 -8.68 16.14
N LYS A 164 -1.62 -9.58 16.51
CA LYS A 164 -1.41 -9.94 17.93
C LYS A 164 -0.93 -8.71 18.72
N GLY A 165 -1.82 -8.16 19.54
CA GLY A 165 -1.55 -7.00 20.39
C GLY A 165 -1.91 -5.64 19.80
N THR A 166 -2.54 -5.59 18.62
CA THR A 166 -3.06 -4.34 18.04
C THR A 166 -4.59 -4.32 18.05
N ARG A 167 -5.21 -3.13 17.92
CA ARG A 167 -6.67 -2.96 17.80
C ARG A 167 -7.11 -2.83 16.33
N ILE A 168 -6.35 -3.43 15.43
CA ILE A 168 -6.58 -3.43 13.97
C ILE A 168 -7.35 -4.69 13.59
#